data_AF-A0A679FP77-F1
#
_entry.id   AF-A0A679FP77-F1
#
_cell.length_a   1.000
_cell.length_b   1.000
_cell.length_c   1.000
_cell.angle_alpha   90.00
_cell.angle_beta   90.00
_cell.angle_gamma   90.00
#
_symmetry.space_group_name_H-M   'P 1'
#
loop_
_entity.id
_entity.type
_entity.pdbx_description
1 polymer ?
#
loop_
_entity_poly.entity_id
_entity_poly.type
_entity_poly.pdbx_seq_one_letter_code
_entity_poly.pdbx_strand_id
1 'polypeptide(L)'
;MEEKKLMDLIDELMTKLRSTESARPRGRWVEAPKSKSSPPKKPRRSKTAYQLKISLSGFRPPIWRRVLVPGHATFDQLHLVIQEAMGWEQAHLYEFQFGEIVIGIPDDWGLHGFAKTLEDARRTTLEQWLTEEKQKFVYIYDFGDYWRHNITVEKIETLSKPLERATCLKGKRACPPEDCGGVYGYLELLESAANKDSLTDPELIERLEWLSDMKGDDFDPDAFDVEEANKRLAYIQF
;
A
#
# COMPACT_ATOMS: atom_id res chain seq x y z
N MET A 1 18.22 36.40 2.75
CA MET A 1 16.99 36.80 3.49
C MET A 1 15.87 35.80 3.26
N GLU A 2 15.78 35.18 2.06
CA GLU A 2 14.83 34.08 1.79
C GLU A 2 15.14 32.77 2.50
N GLU A 3 16.41 32.40 2.65
CA GLU A 3 16.77 31.10 3.25
C GLU A 3 16.38 30.98 4.73
N LYS A 4 16.50 32.08 5.47
CA LYS A 4 16.03 32.18 6.85
C LYS A 4 14.50 32.13 6.95
N LYS A 5 13.79 32.80 6.02
CA LYS A 5 12.32 32.72 5.94
C LYS A 5 11.83 31.31 5.59
N LEU A 6 12.56 30.59 4.75
CA LEU A 6 12.23 29.21 4.40
C LEU A 6 12.44 28.28 5.59
N MET A 7 13.53 28.44 6.34
CA MET A 7 13.78 27.64 7.55
C MET A 7 12.77 27.96 8.66
N ASP A 8 12.43 29.24 8.85
CA ASP A 8 11.42 29.64 9.83
C ASP A 8 10.02 29.10 9.46
N LEU A 9 9.68 29.05 8.17
CA LEU A 9 8.44 28.45 7.67
C LEU A 9 8.42 26.92 7.84
N ILE A 10 9.55 26.25 7.62
CA ILE A 10 9.70 24.81 7.85
C ILE A 10 9.52 24.50 9.34
N ASP A 11 10.14 25.27 10.24
CA ASP A 11 9.99 25.07 11.69
C ASP A 11 8.55 25.36 12.17
N GLU A 12 7.89 26.36 11.60
CA GLU A 12 6.49 26.67 11.91
C GLU A 12 5.55 25.54 11.45
N LEU A 13 5.76 25.02 10.23
CA LEU A 13 5.01 23.89 9.69
C LEU A 13 5.26 22.60 10.49
N MET A 14 6.51 22.32 10.84
CA MET A 14 6.88 21.15 11.65
C MET A 14 6.31 21.23 13.07
N THR A 15 6.19 22.43 13.65
CA THR A 15 5.55 22.64 14.96
C THR A 15 4.03 22.45 14.90
N LYS A 16 3.38 22.94 13.82
CA LYS A 16 1.95 22.71 13.56
C LYS A 16 1.64 21.23 13.29
N LEU A 17 2.54 20.51 12.63
CA LEU A 17 2.40 19.07 12.41
C LEU A 17 2.56 18.27 13.73
N ARG A 18 3.49 18.66 14.60
CA ARG A 18 3.65 18.04 15.95
C ARG A 18 2.45 18.29 16.87
N SER A 19 1.78 19.45 16.79
CA SER A 19 0.58 19.71 17.61
C SER A 19 -0.68 18.97 17.15
N THR A 20 -0.69 18.46 15.91
CA THR A 20 -1.73 17.54 15.39
C THR A 20 -1.49 16.05 15.72
N GLU A 21 -0.41 15.72 16.45
CA GLU A 21 -0.13 14.35 16.90
C GLU A 21 -1.16 13.78 17.90
N SER A 22 -2.13 14.58 18.37
CA SER A 22 -3.25 14.10 19.19
C SER A 22 -4.21 13.15 18.47
N ALA A 23 -4.03 12.95 17.14
CA ALA A 23 -4.77 11.97 16.35
C ALA A 23 -3.93 10.73 15.96
N ARG A 24 -2.80 10.45 16.63
CA ARG A 24 -2.06 9.18 16.41
C ARG A 24 -2.93 7.98 16.86
N PRO A 25 -3.33 7.06 15.96
CA PRO A 25 -4.00 5.85 16.38
C PRO A 25 -3.03 4.99 17.21
N ARG A 26 -3.40 4.71 18.47
CA ARG A 26 -2.68 3.84 19.42
C ARG A 26 -2.00 2.65 18.70
N GLY A 27 -0.67 2.63 18.66
CA GLY A 27 0.17 1.61 18.01
C GLY A 27 1.63 2.06 17.93
N ARG A 28 2.58 1.11 17.96
CA ARG A 28 4.02 1.38 17.96
C ARG A 28 4.56 1.40 16.52
N TRP A 29 5.36 2.41 16.18
CA TRP A 29 6.12 2.46 14.93
C TRP A 29 7.43 1.68 15.10
N VAL A 30 7.89 1.02 14.03
CA VAL A 30 8.95 0.00 14.06
C VAL A 30 10.33 0.61 14.03
N GLU A 31 11.25 0.02 14.80
CA GLU A 31 12.71 0.18 14.68
C GLU A 31 13.29 -1.04 13.94
N ALA A 32 14.41 -0.89 13.23
CA ALA A 32 15.10 -1.98 12.52
C ALA A 32 15.27 -3.25 13.40
N PRO A 33 15.05 -4.46 12.86
CA PRO A 33 15.53 -5.67 13.51
C PRO A 33 17.05 -5.62 13.69
N LYS A 34 17.57 -6.04 14.85
CA LYS A 34 19.02 -6.24 15.03
C LYS A 34 19.48 -7.39 14.13
N SER A 35 20.38 -7.11 13.19
CA SER A 35 20.83 -8.10 12.20
C SER A 35 21.40 -9.35 12.87
N LYS A 36 20.99 -10.52 12.38
CA LYS A 36 21.68 -11.79 12.63
C LYS A 36 21.98 -12.42 11.28
N SER A 37 23.21 -12.27 10.82
CA SER A 37 23.69 -12.89 9.60
C SER A 37 23.88 -14.39 9.82
N SER A 38 23.13 -15.20 9.08
CA SER A 38 23.40 -16.62 8.87
C SER A 38 22.91 -16.98 7.46
N PRO A 39 23.67 -17.80 6.71
CA PRO A 39 23.30 -18.15 5.33
C PRO A 39 21.98 -18.92 5.31
N PRO A 40 21.11 -18.71 4.31
CA PRO A 40 19.79 -19.33 4.30
C PRO A 40 19.94 -20.85 4.06
N LYS A 41 19.62 -21.65 5.08
CA LYS A 41 19.19 -23.03 4.87
C LYS A 41 17.93 -23.00 4.00
N LYS A 42 17.73 -23.99 3.11
CA LYS A 42 16.48 -24.15 2.33
C LYS A 42 15.28 -23.87 3.26
N PRO A 43 14.47 -22.83 3.02
CA PRO A 43 13.50 -22.40 4.01
C PRO A 43 12.45 -23.49 4.14
N ARG A 44 12.32 -24.05 5.35
CA ARG A 44 11.10 -24.76 5.71
C ARG A 44 9.97 -23.74 5.58
N ARG A 45 8.98 -24.01 4.73
CA ARG A 45 7.79 -23.16 4.61
C ARG A 45 7.22 -22.92 6.00
N SER A 46 7.16 -21.65 6.38
CA SER A 46 6.71 -21.28 7.70
C SER A 46 5.22 -21.60 7.88
N LYS A 47 4.87 -21.99 9.11
CA LYS A 47 3.49 -22.15 9.55
C LYS A 47 2.86 -20.82 10.01
N THR A 48 3.64 -19.75 10.07
CA THR A 48 3.15 -18.41 10.40
C THR A 48 2.30 -17.87 9.25
N ALA A 49 1.21 -17.22 9.58
CA ALA A 49 0.40 -16.42 8.66
C ALA A 49 0.12 -15.05 9.27
N TYR A 50 0.13 -14.02 8.44
CA TYR A 50 -0.12 -12.64 8.84
C TYR A 50 -1.49 -12.20 8.35
N GLN A 51 -2.35 -11.78 9.27
CA GLN A 51 -3.55 -11.03 8.90
C GLN A 51 -3.17 -9.55 8.81
N LEU A 52 -3.17 -9.00 7.60
CA LEU A 52 -2.81 -7.62 7.33
C LEU A 52 -4.06 -6.83 6.96
N LYS A 53 -4.22 -5.63 7.52
CA LYS A 53 -5.16 -4.64 7.02
C LYS A 53 -4.40 -3.60 6.21
N ILE A 54 -4.76 -3.47 4.93
CA ILE A 54 -4.19 -2.54 3.97
C ILE A 54 -5.22 -1.43 3.74
N SER A 55 -4.89 -0.18 4.03
CA SER A 55 -5.81 0.96 3.85
C SER A 55 -5.17 2.03 2.97
N LEU A 56 -5.81 2.37 1.87
CA LEU A 56 -5.36 3.43 0.98
C LEU A 56 -5.59 4.79 1.64
N SER A 57 -4.56 5.64 1.65
CA SER A 57 -4.60 6.98 2.27
C SER A 57 -5.35 7.97 1.39
N GLY A 58 -5.85 9.05 1.98
CA GLY A 58 -6.49 10.15 1.23
C GLY A 58 -8.01 10.05 1.09
N PHE A 59 -8.62 8.91 1.44
CA PHE A 59 -10.05 8.69 1.20
C PHE A 59 -10.90 8.58 2.46
N ARG A 60 -12.08 9.20 2.41
CA ARG A 60 -13.17 9.04 3.37
C ARG A 60 -14.50 8.93 2.61
N PRO A 61 -15.27 7.84 2.76
CA PRO A 61 -14.99 6.62 3.55
C PRO A 61 -13.74 5.85 3.09
N PRO A 62 -13.09 5.05 3.95
CA PRO A 62 -11.82 4.41 3.62
C PRO A 62 -11.96 3.31 2.56
N ILE A 63 -11.02 3.28 1.62
CA ILE A 63 -10.78 2.15 0.71
C ILE A 63 -9.77 1.21 1.38
N TRP A 64 -10.14 -0.06 1.58
CA TRP A 64 -9.27 -0.98 2.31
C TRP A 64 -9.51 -2.46 1.98
N ARG A 65 -8.48 -3.27 2.24
CA ARG A 65 -8.49 -4.73 2.13
C ARG A 65 -7.94 -5.34 3.40
N ARG A 66 -8.38 -6.55 3.72
CA ARG A 66 -7.79 -7.38 4.77
C ARG A 66 -7.45 -8.71 4.16
N VAL A 67 -6.17 -9.06 4.26
CA VAL A 67 -5.60 -10.24 3.62
C VAL A 67 -4.93 -11.13 4.66
N LEU A 68 -4.90 -12.43 4.40
CA LEU A 68 -4.08 -13.40 5.10
C LEU A 68 -2.92 -13.79 4.18
N VAL A 69 -1.68 -13.69 4.65
CA VAL A 69 -0.47 -13.88 3.83
C VAL A 69 0.48 -14.88 4.52
N PRO A 70 1.14 -15.79 3.79
CA PRO A 70 2.13 -16.69 4.37
C PRO A 70 3.31 -15.93 4.96
N GLY A 71 3.81 -16.35 6.13
CA GLY A 71 4.89 -15.60 6.80
C GLY A 71 6.24 -15.67 6.10
N HIS A 72 6.48 -16.76 5.35
CA HIS A 72 7.67 -16.91 4.53
C HIS A 72 7.59 -16.13 3.21
N ALA A 73 6.49 -15.42 2.95
CA ALA A 73 6.38 -14.56 1.78
C ALA A 73 7.43 -13.45 1.82
N THR A 74 7.94 -13.05 0.66
CA THR A 74 8.79 -11.89 0.51
C THR A 74 7.97 -10.60 0.50
N PHE A 75 8.60 -9.45 0.70
CA PHE A 75 7.94 -8.16 0.52
C PHE A 75 7.53 -7.93 -0.94
N ASP A 76 8.29 -8.48 -1.90
CA ASP A 76 7.90 -8.50 -3.31
C ASP A 76 6.62 -9.32 -3.54
N GLN A 77 6.49 -10.50 -2.92
CA GLN A 77 5.22 -11.25 -2.95
C GLN A 77 4.09 -10.51 -2.23
N LEU A 78 4.37 -9.76 -1.17
CA LEU A 78 3.37 -8.90 -0.53
C LEU A 78 2.92 -7.76 -1.47
N HIS A 79 3.83 -7.19 -2.27
CA HIS A 79 3.47 -6.23 -3.31
C HIS A 79 2.45 -6.84 -4.28
N LEU A 80 2.72 -8.05 -4.80
CA LEU A 80 1.76 -8.78 -5.65
C LEU A 80 0.40 -8.96 -4.96
N VAL A 81 0.40 -9.38 -3.69
CA VAL A 81 -0.83 -9.57 -2.91
C VAL A 81 -1.63 -8.27 -2.80
N ILE A 82 -0.96 -7.13 -2.55
CA ILE A 82 -1.63 -5.84 -2.46
C ILE A 82 -2.23 -5.47 -3.83
N GLN A 83 -1.47 -5.61 -4.90
CA GLN A 83 -1.89 -5.26 -6.26
C GLN A 83 -3.12 -6.08 -6.69
N GLU A 84 -3.09 -7.40 -6.53
CA GLU A 84 -4.23 -8.26 -6.83
C GLU A 84 -5.44 -7.97 -5.94
N ALA A 85 -5.23 -7.69 -4.65
CA ALA A 85 -6.32 -7.35 -3.73
C ALA A 85 -6.94 -5.97 -4.05
N MET A 86 -6.17 -5.03 -4.58
CA MET A 86 -6.65 -3.72 -5.03
C MET A 86 -7.24 -3.77 -6.45
N GLY A 87 -6.84 -4.72 -7.28
CA GLY A 87 -7.22 -4.78 -8.69
C GLY A 87 -6.40 -3.81 -9.55
N TRP A 88 -5.10 -3.77 -9.29
CA TRP A 88 -4.10 -2.98 -10.03
C TRP A 88 -3.16 -3.87 -10.82
N GLU A 89 -2.31 -3.26 -11.64
CA GLU A 89 -1.63 -3.94 -12.76
C GLU A 89 -0.13 -4.15 -12.53
N GLN A 90 0.41 -3.72 -11.37
CA GLN A 90 1.83 -3.86 -11.03
C GLN A 90 2.76 -3.14 -12.03
N ALA A 91 2.27 -2.09 -12.68
CA ALA A 91 2.94 -1.38 -13.77
C ALA A 91 4.05 -0.43 -13.28
N HIS A 92 4.04 -0.03 -12.00
CA HIS A 92 4.92 1.00 -11.46
C HIS A 92 5.86 0.51 -10.36
N LEU A 93 6.84 1.37 -10.04
CA LEU A 93 7.75 1.15 -8.90
C LEU A 93 6.99 1.16 -7.57
N TYR A 94 7.58 0.49 -6.58
CA TYR A 94 7.00 0.38 -5.25
C TYR A 94 8.08 0.31 -4.17
N GLU A 95 7.68 0.64 -2.94
CA GLU A 95 8.51 0.45 -1.76
C GLU A 95 7.67 0.24 -0.49
N PHE A 96 8.30 -0.35 0.53
CA PHE A 96 7.77 -0.44 1.87
C PHE A 96 8.64 0.37 2.83
N GLN A 97 8.02 1.22 3.65
CA GLN A 97 8.73 2.06 4.61
C GLN A 97 8.46 1.61 6.05
N PHE A 98 9.54 1.37 6.78
CA PHE A 98 9.60 1.05 8.22
C PHE A 98 10.38 2.15 8.93
N GLY A 99 9.73 3.28 9.20
CA GLY A 99 10.41 4.45 9.75
C GLY A 99 11.41 5.01 8.74
N GLU A 100 12.70 4.99 9.08
CA GLU A 100 13.79 5.47 8.22
C GLU A 100 14.35 4.39 7.26
N ILE A 101 13.77 3.19 7.29
CA ILE A 101 14.25 2.04 6.50
C ILE A 101 13.27 1.76 5.38
N VAL A 102 13.83 1.48 4.21
CA VAL A 102 13.07 1.14 3.02
C VAL A 102 13.37 -0.29 2.61
N ILE A 103 12.31 -1.03 2.27
CA ILE A 103 12.38 -2.34 1.62
C ILE A 103 11.77 -2.16 0.23
N GLY A 104 12.59 -2.29 -0.81
CA GLY A 104 12.20 -1.98 -2.19
C GLY A 104 13.00 -2.81 -3.19
N ILE A 105 12.80 -2.57 -4.48
CA ILE A 105 13.66 -3.16 -5.52
C ILE A 105 14.93 -2.32 -5.63
N PRO A 106 16.13 -2.89 -5.40
CA PRO A 106 17.36 -2.15 -5.63
C PRO A 106 17.47 -1.72 -7.08
N ASP A 107 17.68 -0.43 -7.30
CA ASP A 107 17.97 0.16 -8.60
C ASP A 107 19.41 0.68 -8.65
N ASP A 108 20.00 0.66 -9.86
CA ASP A 108 21.35 1.19 -10.09
C ASP A 108 21.39 2.72 -10.12
N TRP A 109 20.23 3.38 -10.06
CA TRP A 109 20.06 4.82 -10.23
C TRP A 109 20.10 5.59 -8.91
N GLY A 110 20.15 4.90 -7.78
CA GLY A 110 20.15 5.51 -6.45
C GLY A 110 18.86 6.27 -6.15
N LEU A 111 17.71 5.87 -6.72
CA LEU A 111 16.41 6.51 -6.46
C LEU A 111 16.07 6.53 -4.96
N HIS A 112 16.62 5.58 -4.22
CA HIS A 112 16.49 5.44 -2.78
C HIS A 112 17.48 6.32 -1.98
N GLY A 113 18.11 7.33 -2.60
CA GLY A 113 19.21 8.14 -2.05
C GLY A 113 18.95 8.92 -0.76
N PHE A 114 17.71 8.92 -0.26
CA PHE A 114 17.33 9.45 1.05
C PHE A 114 17.06 8.38 2.13
N ALA A 115 16.98 7.10 1.75
CA ALA A 115 16.80 6.00 2.69
C ALA A 115 18.12 5.75 3.45
N LYS A 116 18.05 5.63 4.78
CA LYS A 116 19.23 5.26 5.59
C LYS A 116 19.69 3.82 5.31
N THR A 117 18.78 2.95 4.89
CA THR A 117 19.04 1.54 4.58
C THR A 117 18.01 1.06 3.57
N LEU A 118 18.49 0.35 2.55
CA LEU A 118 17.66 -0.30 1.52
C LEU A 118 17.83 -1.83 1.61
N GLU A 119 16.74 -2.55 1.85
CA GLU A 119 16.69 -4.00 1.80
C GLU A 119 15.99 -4.46 0.51
N ASP A 120 16.49 -5.53 -0.12
CA ASP A 120 15.90 -6.08 -1.34
C ASP A 120 14.58 -6.80 -1.03
N ALA A 121 13.46 -6.27 -1.55
CA ALA A 121 12.12 -6.79 -1.33
C ALA A 121 11.93 -8.24 -1.84
N ARG A 122 12.73 -8.68 -2.81
CA ARG A 122 12.69 -10.04 -3.38
C ARG A 122 13.32 -11.08 -2.45
N ARG A 123 14.11 -10.63 -1.47
CA ARG A 123 14.88 -11.49 -0.56
C ARG A 123 14.43 -11.37 0.89
N THR A 124 13.84 -10.22 1.22
CA THR A 124 13.38 -9.90 2.57
C THR A 124 11.98 -10.48 2.78
N THR A 125 11.82 -11.29 3.81
CA THR A 125 10.57 -11.98 4.15
C THR A 125 9.77 -11.23 5.20
N LEU A 126 8.46 -11.46 5.22
CA LEU A 126 7.57 -10.85 6.22
C LEU A 126 7.97 -11.25 7.64
N GLU A 127 8.33 -12.51 7.88
CA GLU A 127 8.77 -12.99 9.20
C GLU A 127 10.00 -12.31 9.77
N GLN A 128 10.89 -11.78 8.93
CA GLN A 128 12.07 -11.06 9.40
C GLN A 128 11.72 -9.69 10.00
N TRP A 129 10.60 -9.10 9.57
CA TRP A 129 10.23 -7.72 9.90
C TRP A 129 8.95 -7.59 10.71
N LEU A 130 7.97 -8.47 10.52
CA LEU A 130 6.67 -8.43 11.16
C LEU A 130 6.67 -9.30 12.42
N THR A 131 6.97 -8.70 13.57
CA THR A 131 7.25 -9.44 14.80
C THR A 131 6.18 -9.28 15.88
N GLU A 132 5.33 -8.25 15.77
CA GLU A 132 4.29 -7.96 16.75
C GLU A 132 2.95 -7.61 16.09
N GLU A 133 1.85 -7.99 16.76
CA GLU A 133 0.54 -7.49 16.39
C GLU A 133 0.46 -5.98 16.63
N LYS A 134 -0.36 -5.29 15.84
CA LYS A 134 -0.52 -3.83 15.77
C LYS A 134 0.69 -3.09 15.20
N GLN A 135 1.73 -3.80 14.76
CA GLN A 135 2.81 -3.24 13.98
C GLN A 135 2.26 -2.55 12.73
N LYS A 136 2.83 -1.38 12.38
CA LYS A 136 2.42 -0.59 11.21
C LYS A 136 3.62 -0.26 10.33
N PHE A 137 3.37 -0.21 9.04
CA PHE A 137 4.32 0.21 8.02
C PHE A 137 3.57 0.80 6.83
N VAL A 138 4.30 1.44 5.93
CA VAL A 138 3.74 2.08 4.74
C VAL A 138 4.14 1.29 3.51
N TYR A 139 3.23 1.20 2.55
CA TYR A 139 3.53 0.73 1.19
C TYR A 139 3.21 1.87 0.23
N ILE A 140 4.20 2.30 -0.54
CA ILE A 140 4.06 3.30 -1.60
C ILE A 140 4.07 2.55 -2.92
N TYR A 141 3.11 2.87 -3.79
CA TYR A 141 3.04 2.36 -5.15
C TYR A 141 2.86 3.53 -6.12
N ASP A 142 3.52 3.41 -7.26
CA ASP A 142 3.65 4.46 -8.26
C ASP A 142 4.26 5.74 -7.68
N PHE A 143 5.49 6.04 -8.05
CA PHE A 143 6.18 7.23 -7.56
C PHE A 143 5.72 8.51 -8.27
N GLY A 144 4.94 8.39 -9.35
CA GLY A 144 4.19 9.48 -9.97
C GLY A 144 2.94 9.81 -9.16
N ASP A 145 1.96 8.90 -9.14
CA ASP A 145 0.68 9.14 -8.46
C ASP A 145 0.74 9.06 -6.92
N TYR A 146 1.80 8.47 -6.39
CA TYR A 146 2.13 8.38 -4.96
C TYR A 146 1.03 7.71 -4.12
N TRP A 147 0.61 6.50 -4.54
CA TRP A 147 -0.41 5.73 -3.84
C TRP A 147 0.09 5.18 -2.51
N ARG A 148 -0.17 5.95 -1.45
CA ARG A 148 0.25 5.62 -0.08
C ARG A 148 -0.73 4.72 0.65
N HIS A 149 -0.29 3.54 1.04
CA HIS A 149 -1.05 2.59 1.85
C HIS A 149 -0.51 2.52 3.27
N ASN A 150 -1.41 2.59 4.26
CA ASN A 150 -1.07 2.25 5.64
C ASN A 150 -1.41 0.78 5.87
N ILE A 151 -0.42 -0.02 6.24
CA ILE A 151 -0.58 -1.44 6.53
C ILE A 151 -0.46 -1.65 8.04
N THR A 152 -1.37 -2.44 8.60
CA THR A 152 -1.35 -2.86 10.01
C THR A 152 -1.34 -4.38 10.08
N VAL A 153 -0.41 -4.93 10.85
CA VAL A 153 -0.42 -6.34 11.26
C VAL A 153 -1.51 -6.52 12.30
N GLU A 154 -2.67 -7.04 11.91
CA GLU A 154 -3.78 -7.22 12.85
C GLU A 154 -3.62 -8.47 13.71
N LYS A 155 -3.10 -9.56 13.11
CA LYS A 155 -2.84 -10.83 13.79
C LYS A 155 -1.62 -11.54 13.23
N ILE A 156 -0.91 -12.27 14.09
CA ILE A 156 0.15 -13.21 13.72
C ILE A 156 -0.27 -14.61 14.20
N GLU A 157 -0.61 -15.49 13.25
CA GLU A 157 -1.19 -16.80 13.55
C GLU A 157 -0.20 -17.92 13.24
N THR A 158 -0.12 -18.92 14.12
CA THR A 158 0.61 -20.18 13.84
C THR A 158 -0.39 -21.23 13.39
N LEU A 159 -0.32 -21.64 12.13
CA LEU A 159 -1.21 -22.63 11.53
C LEU A 159 -0.70 -24.07 11.76
N SER A 160 -1.58 -25.05 11.54
CA SER A 160 -1.20 -26.48 11.61
C SER A 160 -0.27 -26.90 10.47
N LYS A 161 -0.45 -26.30 9.30
CA LYS A 161 0.35 -26.44 8.08
C LYS A 161 0.65 -25.06 7.47
N PRO A 162 1.73 -24.90 6.68
CA PRO A 162 2.00 -23.65 5.97
C PRO A 162 0.80 -23.18 5.14
N LEU A 163 0.55 -21.88 5.15
CA LEU A 163 -0.44 -21.28 4.27
C LEU A 163 0.08 -21.36 2.83
N GLU A 164 -0.70 -21.99 1.94
CA GLU A 164 -0.29 -22.24 0.55
C GLU A 164 -0.59 -21.05 -0.38
N ARG A 165 -1.59 -20.23 -0.03
CA ARG A 165 -2.04 -19.09 -0.84
C ARG A 165 -2.46 -17.93 0.05
N ALA A 166 -2.25 -16.71 -0.42
CA ALA A 166 -2.85 -15.54 0.20
C ALA A 166 -4.37 -15.54 -0.03
N THR A 167 -5.11 -14.88 0.86
CA THR A 167 -6.58 -14.78 0.75
C THR A 167 -7.04 -13.43 1.26
N CYS A 168 -7.87 -12.74 0.48
CA CYS A 168 -8.64 -11.59 0.93
C CYS A 168 -9.81 -12.08 1.79
N LEU A 169 -9.85 -11.64 3.04
CA LEU A 169 -10.87 -11.99 4.01
C LEU A 169 -12.07 -11.05 3.96
N LYS A 170 -11.82 -9.78 3.66
CA LYS A 170 -12.82 -8.71 3.55
C LYS A 170 -12.19 -7.43 3.02
N GLY A 171 -13.01 -6.54 2.49
CA GLY A 171 -12.62 -5.20 2.07
C GLY A 171 -13.86 -4.33 1.86
N LYS A 172 -13.64 -3.08 1.48
CA LYS A 172 -14.71 -2.17 1.04
C LYS A 172 -14.18 -1.20 0.00
N ARG A 173 -15.08 -0.75 -0.88
CA ARG A 173 -14.89 0.25 -1.93
C ARG A 173 -13.95 -0.18 -3.04
N ALA A 174 -14.21 0.30 -4.24
CA ALA A 174 -13.36 0.05 -5.38
C ALA A 174 -12.05 0.82 -5.20
N CYS A 175 -10.97 0.31 -5.77
CA CYS A 175 -9.73 1.07 -5.83
C CYS A 175 -9.76 2.00 -7.04
N PRO A 176 -9.04 3.14 -6.96
CA PRO A 176 -8.86 4.02 -8.11
C PRO A 176 -8.31 3.25 -9.32
N PRO A 177 -8.60 3.69 -10.55
CA PRO A 177 -7.85 3.24 -11.72
C PRO A 177 -6.36 3.52 -11.60
N GLU A 178 -5.53 2.73 -12.29
CA GLU A 178 -4.13 3.08 -12.51
C GLU A 178 -4.05 4.41 -13.29
N ASP A 179 -2.96 5.15 -13.12
CA ASP A 179 -2.65 6.38 -13.86
C ASP A 179 -3.73 7.48 -13.81
N CYS A 180 -4.62 7.45 -12.82
CA CYS A 180 -5.70 8.43 -12.72
C CYS A 180 -5.26 9.78 -12.09
N GLY A 181 -3.95 10.00 -11.88
CA GLY A 181 -3.41 11.23 -11.30
C GLY A 181 -3.48 11.25 -9.77
N GLY A 182 -3.31 10.09 -9.15
CA GLY A 182 -3.28 9.94 -7.70
C GLY A 182 -4.59 10.29 -7.02
N VAL A 183 -4.50 10.60 -5.72
CA VAL A 183 -5.69 10.86 -4.88
C VAL A 183 -6.53 12.01 -5.44
N TYR A 184 -5.91 13.09 -5.88
CA TYR A 184 -6.64 14.26 -6.39
C TYR A 184 -7.33 13.96 -7.72
N GLY A 185 -6.62 13.35 -8.67
CA GLY A 185 -7.21 13.02 -9.97
C GLY A 185 -8.39 12.04 -9.83
N TYR A 186 -8.31 11.07 -8.91
CA TYR A 186 -9.45 10.20 -8.63
C TYR A 186 -10.64 10.93 -8.00
N LEU A 187 -10.41 11.87 -7.06
CA LEU A 187 -11.49 12.64 -6.46
C LEU A 187 -12.22 13.52 -7.48
N GLU A 188 -11.48 14.13 -8.40
CA GLU A 188 -12.05 14.88 -9.52
C GLU A 188 -12.86 13.98 -10.46
N LEU A 189 -12.41 12.75 -10.73
CA LEU A 189 -13.19 11.77 -11.50
C LEU A 189 -14.52 11.42 -10.80
N LEU A 190 -14.50 11.22 -9.48
CA LEU A 190 -15.71 10.95 -8.70
C LEU A 190 -16.67 12.14 -8.69
N GLU A 191 -16.15 13.36 -8.55
CA GLU A 191 -16.94 14.58 -8.62
C GLU A 191 -17.58 14.75 -10.00
N SER A 192 -16.84 14.46 -11.07
CA SER A 192 -17.33 14.51 -12.44
C SER A 192 -18.45 13.49 -12.67
N ALA A 193 -18.27 12.25 -12.19
CA ALA A 193 -19.24 11.18 -12.34
C ALA A 193 -20.54 11.47 -11.57
N ALA A 194 -20.44 12.13 -10.42
CA ALA A 194 -21.60 12.56 -9.63
C ALA A 194 -22.40 13.69 -10.31
N ASN A 195 -21.75 14.52 -11.14
CA ASN A 195 -22.34 15.67 -11.80
C ASN A 195 -22.68 15.43 -13.29
N LYS A 196 -22.72 14.17 -13.73
CA LYS A 196 -22.82 13.79 -15.15
C LYS A 196 -23.96 14.44 -15.96
N ASP A 197 -25.08 14.74 -15.31
CA ASP A 197 -26.25 15.37 -15.96
C ASP A 197 -26.10 16.88 -16.19
N SER A 198 -25.03 17.49 -15.67
CA SER A 198 -24.71 18.93 -15.82
C SER A 198 -23.58 19.20 -16.81
N LEU A 199 -23.11 18.18 -17.53
CA LEU A 199 -21.87 18.25 -18.31
C LEU A 199 -22.10 18.84 -19.70
N THR A 200 -21.60 20.07 -19.91
CA THR A 200 -21.32 20.65 -21.23
C THR A 200 -19.82 20.83 -21.47
N ASP A 201 -18.99 20.43 -20.51
CA ASP A 201 -17.53 20.58 -20.56
C ASP A 201 -16.90 19.37 -21.28
N PRO A 202 -16.27 19.57 -22.45
CA PRO A 202 -15.63 18.49 -23.20
C PRO A 202 -14.53 17.75 -22.42
N GLU A 203 -13.80 18.43 -21.54
CA GLU A 203 -12.71 17.81 -20.77
C GLU A 203 -13.26 16.83 -19.74
N LEU A 204 -14.38 17.15 -19.11
CA LEU A 204 -15.05 16.26 -18.15
C LEU A 204 -15.66 15.03 -18.84
N ILE A 205 -16.17 15.18 -20.07
CA ILE A 205 -16.69 14.07 -20.86
C ILE A 205 -15.57 13.08 -21.19
N GLU A 206 -14.44 13.56 -21.71
CA GLU A 206 -13.27 12.73 -22.03
C GLU A 206 -12.78 11.94 -20.80
N ARG A 207 -12.75 12.58 -19.63
CA ARG A 207 -12.35 11.93 -18.38
C ARG A 207 -13.32 10.82 -17.92
N LEU A 208 -14.62 10.99 -18.16
CA LEU A 208 -15.62 9.97 -17.84
C LEU A 208 -15.60 8.79 -18.83
N GLU A 209 -15.37 9.08 -20.11
CA GLU A 209 -15.13 8.05 -21.13
C GLU A 209 -13.90 7.22 -20.75
N TRP A 210 -12.80 7.88 -20.39
CA TRP A 210 -11.60 7.21 -19.90
C TRP A 210 -11.85 6.35 -18.66
N LEU A 211 -12.63 6.84 -17.68
CA LEU A 211 -12.99 6.05 -16.51
C LEU A 211 -13.77 4.79 -16.89
N SER A 212 -14.70 4.90 -17.85
CA SER A 212 -15.45 3.76 -18.36
C SER A 212 -14.54 2.75 -19.07
N ASP A 213 -13.61 3.21 -19.90
CA ASP A 213 -12.64 2.33 -20.56
C ASP A 213 -11.79 1.55 -19.53
N MET A 214 -11.43 2.20 -18.42
CA MET A 214 -10.56 1.61 -17.39
C MET A 214 -11.30 0.72 -16.38
N LYS A 215 -12.56 1.01 -16.05
CA LYS A 215 -13.30 0.33 -14.97
C LYS A 215 -14.67 -0.21 -15.35
N GLY A 216 -15.12 0.02 -16.58
CA GLY A 216 -16.45 -0.30 -17.07
C GLY A 216 -17.48 0.80 -16.79
N ASP A 217 -18.53 0.83 -17.61
CA ASP A 217 -19.66 1.77 -17.47
C ASP A 217 -20.42 1.62 -16.14
N ASP A 218 -20.34 0.44 -15.52
CA ASP A 218 -21.01 0.10 -14.27
C ASP A 218 -20.11 0.30 -13.03
N PHE A 219 -19.02 1.06 -13.17
CA PHE A 219 -18.12 1.36 -12.05
C PHE A 219 -18.87 1.98 -10.86
N ASP A 220 -18.89 1.24 -9.75
CA ASP A 220 -19.38 1.70 -8.46
C ASP A 220 -18.19 1.91 -7.50
N PRO A 221 -17.89 3.16 -7.08
CA PRO A 221 -16.79 3.44 -6.17
C PRO A 221 -16.96 2.80 -4.78
N ASP A 222 -18.17 2.39 -4.40
CA ASP A 222 -18.44 1.72 -3.12
C ASP A 222 -18.43 0.19 -3.22
N ALA A 223 -18.42 -0.38 -4.43
CA ALA A 223 -18.42 -1.81 -4.64
C ALA A 223 -17.07 -2.46 -4.30
N PHE A 224 -17.11 -3.68 -3.76
CA PHE A 224 -15.94 -4.54 -3.62
C PHE A 224 -16.36 -6.00 -3.53
N ASP A 225 -15.76 -6.85 -4.38
CA ASP A 225 -16.02 -8.29 -4.43
C ASP A 225 -14.80 -9.06 -3.87
N VAL A 226 -15.04 -9.83 -2.80
CA VAL A 226 -14.00 -10.62 -2.11
C VAL A 226 -13.66 -11.87 -2.91
N GLU A 227 -14.64 -12.52 -3.53
CA GLU A 227 -14.44 -13.70 -4.36
C GLU A 227 -13.55 -13.38 -5.56
N GLU A 228 -13.81 -12.26 -6.25
CA GLU A 228 -13.05 -11.82 -7.41
C GLU A 228 -11.60 -11.46 -7.04
N ALA A 229 -11.41 -10.75 -5.92
CA ALA A 229 -10.07 -10.51 -5.38
C ALA A 229 -9.33 -11.83 -5.07
N ASN A 230 -10.03 -12.85 -4.58
CA ASN A 230 -9.43 -14.16 -4.30
C ASN A 230 -9.12 -14.99 -5.55
N LYS A 231 -9.87 -14.83 -6.65
CA LYS A 231 -9.51 -15.43 -7.94
C LYS A 231 -8.17 -14.90 -8.44
N ARG A 232 -8.00 -13.57 -8.39
CA ARG A 232 -6.74 -12.89 -8.72
C ARG A 232 -5.57 -13.35 -7.83
N LEU A 233 -5.78 -13.37 -6.51
CA LEU A 233 -4.77 -13.85 -5.55
C LEU A 233 -4.34 -15.31 -5.76
N ALA A 234 -5.19 -16.15 -6.38
CA ALA A 234 -4.90 -17.58 -6.57
C ALA A 234 -3.72 -17.86 -7.52
N TYR A 235 -3.31 -16.87 -8.31
CA TYR A 235 -2.18 -16.98 -9.25
C TYR A 235 -0.81 -16.71 -8.60
N ILE A 236 -0.78 -16.14 -7.39
CA ILE A 236 0.47 -15.82 -6.68
C ILE A 236 1.07 -17.10 -6.11
N GLN A 237 2.38 -17.30 -6.31
CA GLN A 237 3.14 -18.43 -5.79
C GLN A 237 4.08 -18.00 -4.65
N PHE A 238 4.15 -18.84 -3.61
CA PHE A 238 4.93 -18.65 -2.39
C PHE A 238 6.03 -19.72 -2.19
#